data_AF-A0A015KDU1-F1
#
_entry.id   AF-A0A015KDU1-F1
#
_cell.length_a   1.000
_cell.length_b   1.000
_cell.length_c   1.000
_cell.angle_alpha   90.00
_cell.angle_beta   90.00
_cell.angle_gamma   90.00
#
_symmetry.space_group_name_H-M   'P 1'
#
loop_
_entity.id
_entity.type
_entity.pdbx_description
1 polymer ?
#
loop_
_entity_poly.entity_id
_entity_poly.type
_entity_poly.pdbx_seq_one_letter_code
_entity_poly.pdbx_strand_id
1 'polypeptide(L)'
;MYTRQIRNTESVRSILNNLLNQINYENVYQLPYNNNAQILAVLSRRRASRRIQSLTGRILMRKNVEREALRLQIHNRYIINLATDYIWNSHSTPSQRYQFTNLANNANNINQNRASRVRWIDNTSTLVNIIQINNTQITNNSFENDFFNGTRFDDNNTFESLILPAGF
;
A
#
# COMPACT_ATOMS: atom_id res chain seq x y z
N MET A 1 20.70 -22.14 36.11
CA MET A 1 20.07 -21.36 35.02
C MET A 1 20.73 -21.53 33.64
N TYR A 2 22.01 -21.92 33.55
CA TYR A 2 22.74 -22.06 32.26
C TYR A 2 22.28 -23.22 31.34
N THR A 3 21.77 -24.31 31.89
CA THR A 3 21.38 -25.51 31.13
C THR A 3 20.16 -25.34 30.24
N ARG A 4 19.26 -24.38 30.54
CA ARG A 4 18.03 -24.14 29.76
C ARG A 4 18.30 -23.31 28.50
N GLN A 5 19.26 -22.39 28.54
CA GLN A 5 19.68 -21.59 27.39
C GLN A 5 20.41 -22.44 26.34
N ILE A 6 21.32 -23.32 26.78
CA ILE A 6 22.10 -24.18 25.87
C ILE A 6 21.18 -25.17 25.13
N ARG A 7 20.24 -25.82 25.84
CA ARG A 7 19.25 -26.71 25.20
C ARG A 7 18.36 -25.99 24.19
N ASN A 8 17.95 -24.75 24.48
CA ASN A 8 17.18 -23.95 23.53
C ASN A 8 18.00 -23.60 22.27
N THR A 9 19.29 -23.27 22.41
CA THR A 9 20.15 -22.98 21.26
C THR A 9 20.43 -24.20 20.39
N GLU A 10 20.65 -25.37 20.99
CA GLU A 10 20.86 -26.63 20.26
C GLU A 10 19.58 -27.08 19.53
N SER A 11 18.42 -26.95 20.18
CA SER A 11 17.12 -27.23 19.57
C SER A 11 16.85 -26.32 18.37
N VAL A 12 17.09 -25.00 18.51
CA VAL A 12 16.96 -24.03 17.41
C VAL A 12 17.87 -24.39 16.24
N ARG A 13 19.14 -24.72 16.51
CA ARG A 13 20.11 -25.07 15.47
C ARG A 13 19.74 -26.35 14.75
N SER A 14 19.27 -27.37 15.47
CA SER A 14 18.80 -28.63 14.87
C SER A 14 17.60 -28.39 13.96
N ILE A 15 16.59 -27.64 14.41
CA ILE A 15 15.40 -27.32 13.60
C ILE A 15 15.79 -26.51 12.36
N LEU A 16 16.69 -25.53 12.50
CA LEU A 16 17.19 -24.73 11.38
C LEU A 16 17.91 -25.61 10.36
N ASN A 17 18.82 -26.47 10.79
CA ASN A 17 19.54 -27.37 9.88
C ASN A 17 18.59 -28.33 9.17
N ASN A 18 17.61 -28.89 9.87
CA ASN A 18 16.59 -29.74 9.27
C ASN A 18 15.79 -28.99 8.20
N LEU A 19 15.37 -27.75 8.49
CA LEU A 19 14.71 -26.89 7.49
C LEU A 19 15.60 -26.69 6.26
N LEU A 20 16.85 -26.26 6.46
CA LEU A 20 17.77 -25.96 5.36
C LEU A 20 18.10 -27.18 4.49
N ASN A 21 18.10 -28.38 5.07
CA ASN A 21 18.34 -29.64 4.36
C ASN A 21 17.11 -30.14 3.59
N GLN A 22 15.90 -29.76 4.00
CA GLN A 22 14.65 -30.25 3.41
C GLN A 22 13.94 -29.24 2.51
N ILE A 23 14.40 -27.98 2.52
CA ILE A 23 13.82 -26.91 1.71
C ILE A 23 14.01 -27.22 0.23
N ASN A 24 12.99 -26.96 -0.58
CA ASN A 24 13.15 -27.02 -2.02
C ASN A 24 13.68 -25.66 -2.51
N TYR A 25 14.96 -25.61 -2.87
CA TYR A 25 15.61 -24.37 -3.31
C TYR A 25 15.05 -23.82 -4.63
N GLU A 26 14.56 -24.66 -5.54
CA GLU A 26 13.90 -24.19 -6.76
C GLU A 26 12.65 -23.37 -6.42
N ASN A 27 11.86 -23.82 -5.46
CA ASN A 27 10.70 -23.08 -4.97
C ASN A 27 11.09 -21.79 -4.25
N VAL A 28 12.21 -21.81 -3.50
CA VAL A 28 12.73 -20.61 -2.82
C VAL A 28 13.14 -19.54 -3.82
N TYR A 29 13.77 -19.93 -4.93
CA TYR A 29 14.26 -19.02 -5.96
C TYR A 29 13.22 -18.64 -7.01
N GLN A 30 12.04 -19.26 -6.99
CA GLN A 30 10.96 -18.91 -7.91
C GLN A 30 10.47 -17.47 -7.67
N LEU A 31 10.57 -16.63 -8.70
CA LEU A 31 10.11 -15.25 -8.61
C LEU A 31 8.57 -15.20 -8.48
N PRO A 32 8.04 -14.41 -7.51
CA PRO A 32 6.61 -14.32 -7.31
C PRO A 32 5.91 -13.70 -8.53
N TYR A 33 4.67 -14.14 -8.77
CA TYR A 33 3.81 -13.63 -9.86
C TYR A 33 4.47 -13.71 -11.24
N ASN A 34 5.27 -14.74 -11.51
CA ASN A 34 5.99 -14.92 -12.78
C ASN A 34 6.85 -13.69 -13.14
N ASN A 35 7.51 -13.11 -12.14
CA ASN A 35 8.34 -11.91 -12.31
C ASN A 35 7.55 -10.65 -12.76
N ASN A 36 6.23 -10.61 -12.52
CA ASN A 36 5.38 -9.48 -12.89
C ASN A 36 5.39 -8.40 -11.79
N ALA A 37 6.13 -7.32 -12.05
CA ALA A 37 6.26 -6.19 -11.13
C ALA A 37 4.95 -5.42 -10.94
N GLN A 38 4.06 -5.36 -11.94
CA GLN A 38 2.78 -4.65 -11.85
C GLN A 38 1.84 -5.32 -10.83
N ILE A 39 1.70 -6.65 -10.89
CA ILE A 39 0.89 -7.41 -9.93
C ILE A 39 1.46 -7.24 -8.52
N LEU A 40 2.78 -7.36 -8.37
CA LEU A 40 3.45 -7.18 -7.08
C LEU A 40 3.25 -5.77 -6.51
N ALA A 41 3.34 -4.73 -7.35
CA ALA A 41 3.07 -3.35 -6.96
C ALA A 41 1.62 -3.20 -6.47
N VAL A 42 0.64 -3.82 -7.13
CA VAL A 42 -0.77 -3.78 -6.71
C VAL A 42 -0.99 -4.42 -5.33
N LEU A 43 -0.44 -5.61 -5.13
CA LEU A 43 -0.67 -6.38 -3.90
C LEU A 43 0.08 -5.80 -2.70
N SER A 44 1.23 -5.17 -2.92
CA SER A 44 2.01 -4.51 -1.86
C SER A 44 1.33 -3.25 -1.31
N ARG A 45 0.51 -2.54 -2.12
CA ARG A 45 -0.24 -1.36 -1.66
C ARG A 45 -1.28 -1.68 -0.60
N ARG A 46 -2.01 -2.80 -0.73
CA ARG A 46 -3.12 -3.15 0.18
C ARG A 46 -2.66 -3.38 1.62
N ARG A 47 -1.38 -3.69 1.86
CA ARG A 47 -0.83 -3.97 3.19
C ARG A 47 -0.16 -2.76 3.84
N ALA A 48 0.14 -1.71 3.08
CA ALA A 48 0.88 -0.56 3.57
C ALA A 48 -0.08 0.57 3.94
N SER A 49 -0.46 0.65 5.21
CA SER A 49 -1.02 1.88 5.79
C SER A 49 0.00 3.01 5.65
N ARG A 50 -0.25 3.92 4.70
CA ARG A 50 0.31 5.28 4.53
C ARG A 50 1.84 5.51 4.49
N ARG A 51 2.68 4.50 4.73
CA ARG A 51 4.11 4.52 4.40
C ARG A 51 4.37 3.38 3.45
N ILE A 52 4.74 3.70 2.21
CA ILE A 52 5.18 2.72 1.22
C ILE A 52 6.40 2.01 1.81
N GLN A 53 6.18 0.88 2.48
CA GLN A 53 7.27 0.09 3.01
C GLN A 53 7.97 -0.52 1.80
N SER A 54 9.20 -0.08 1.55
CA SER A 54 9.97 -0.48 0.38
C SER A 54 10.08 -2.00 0.35
N LEU A 55 9.59 -2.61 -0.74
CA LEU A 55 9.84 -4.03 -0.99
C LEU A 55 11.35 -4.22 -1.15
N THR A 56 11.89 -5.26 -0.53
CA THR A 56 13.28 -5.67 -0.79
C THR A 56 13.29 -7.08 -1.35
N GLY A 57 14.32 -7.42 -2.12
CA GLY A 57 14.46 -8.77 -2.67
C GLY A 57 14.43 -9.84 -1.59
N ARG A 58 15.07 -9.58 -0.43
CA ARG A 58 15.03 -10.46 0.74
C ARG A 58 13.62 -10.67 1.28
N ILE A 59 12.79 -9.62 1.35
CA ILE A 59 11.39 -9.74 1.81
C ILE A 59 10.58 -10.61 0.85
N LEU A 60 10.84 -10.51 -0.46
CA LEU A 60 10.19 -11.36 -1.45
C LEU A 60 10.62 -12.82 -1.29
N MET A 61 11.93 -13.10 -1.20
CA MET A 61 12.44 -14.46 -0.99
C MET A 61 11.95 -15.06 0.33
N ARG A 62 11.87 -14.26 1.41
CA ARG A 62 11.33 -14.71 2.70
C ARG A 62 9.94 -15.34 2.56
N LYS A 63 9.08 -14.81 1.69
CA LYS A 63 7.74 -15.39 1.48
C LYS A 63 7.80 -16.79 0.89
N ASN A 64 8.79 -17.07 0.04
CA ASN A 64 8.99 -18.42 -0.50
C ASN A 64 9.58 -19.35 0.56
N VAL A 65 10.55 -18.88 1.35
CA VAL A 65 11.10 -19.62 2.50
C VAL A 65 9.99 -19.94 3.52
N GLU A 66 9.10 -18.98 3.79
CA GLU A 66 7.95 -19.17 4.68
C GLU A 66 6.98 -20.23 4.13
N ARG A 67 6.68 -20.22 2.82
CA ARG A 67 5.86 -21.27 2.19
C ARG A 67 6.47 -22.65 2.31
N GLU A 68 7.78 -22.77 2.06
CA GLU A 68 8.47 -24.05 2.20
C GLU A 68 8.56 -24.50 3.66
N ALA A 69 8.79 -23.58 4.59
CA ALA A 69 8.76 -23.90 6.02
C ALA A 69 7.38 -24.40 6.45
N LEU A 70 6.30 -23.76 6.00
CA LEU A 70 4.93 -24.20 6.25
C LEU A 70 4.64 -25.57 5.63
N ARG A 71 5.12 -25.85 4.41
CA ARG A 71 5.05 -27.19 3.79
C ARG A 71 5.70 -28.25 4.67
N LEU A 72 6.79 -27.90 5.35
CA LEU A 72 7.51 -28.75 6.30
C LEU A 72 6.99 -28.65 7.74
N GLN A 73 5.82 -28.03 7.95
CA GLN A 73 5.17 -27.84 9.26
C GLN A 73 6.00 -27.02 10.28
N ILE A 74 6.97 -26.23 9.81
CA ILE A 74 7.76 -25.32 10.64
C ILE A 74 7.10 -23.94 10.65
N HIS A 75 6.49 -23.61 11.79
CA HIS A 75 5.76 -22.35 12.00
C HIS A 75 6.58 -21.30 12.77
N ASN A 76 7.78 -21.66 13.21
CA ASN A 76 8.60 -20.80 14.05
C ASN A 76 9.20 -19.65 13.21
N ARG A 77 8.64 -18.45 13.39
CA ARG A 77 9.06 -17.23 12.67
C ARG A 77 10.54 -16.89 12.87
N TYR A 78 11.11 -17.18 14.03
CA TYR A 78 12.53 -16.94 14.29
C TYR A 78 13.41 -17.86 13.43
N ILE A 79 13.07 -19.15 13.35
CA ILE A 79 13.75 -20.11 12.47
C ILE A 79 13.62 -19.70 11.00
N ILE A 80 12.42 -19.29 10.56
CA ILE A 80 12.19 -18.83 9.18
C ILE A 80 13.06 -17.61 8.84
N ASN A 81 13.19 -16.66 9.77
CA ASN A 81 14.05 -15.49 9.57
C ASN A 81 15.52 -15.89 9.47
N LEU A 82 16.01 -16.77 10.36
CA LEU A 82 17.39 -17.28 10.31
C LEU A 82 17.68 -18.04 9.01
N ALA A 83 16.76 -18.92 8.59
CA ALA A 83 16.87 -19.64 7.33
C ALA A 83 16.90 -18.66 6.15
N THR A 84 16.02 -17.66 6.16
CA THR A 84 16.03 -16.60 5.13
C THR A 84 17.36 -15.86 5.08
N ASP A 85 17.93 -15.51 6.24
CA ASP A 85 19.23 -14.82 6.31
C ASP A 85 20.37 -15.69 5.78
N TYR A 86 20.40 -16.96 6.17
CA TYR A 86 21.37 -17.91 5.67
C TYR A 86 21.26 -18.08 4.16
N ILE A 87 20.05 -18.32 3.66
CA ILE A 87 19.82 -18.56 2.23
C ILE A 87 20.17 -17.31 1.42
N TRP A 88 19.74 -16.13 1.86
CA TRP A 88 19.99 -14.88 1.16
C TRP A 88 21.48 -14.52 1.12
N ASN A 89 22.18 -14.59 2.26
CA ASN A 89 23.56 -14.12 2.38
C ASN A 89 24.58 -15.15 1.93
N SER A 90 24.37 -16.44 2.24
CA SER A 90 25.39 -17.48 2.11
C SER A 90 25.10 -18.48 0.99
N HIS A 91 23.83 -18.80 0.72
CA HIS A 91 23.47 -19.84 -0.26
C HIS A 91 23.10 -19.26 -1.64
N SER A 92 22.57 -18.04 -1.69
CA SER A 92 22.15 -17.40 -2.94
C SER A 92 23.35 -16.91 -3.73
N THR A 93 23.31 -17.11 -5.04
CA THR A 93 24.25 -16.47 -5.97
C THR A 93 23.94 -14.97 -6.12
N PRO A 94 24.92 -14.15 -6.56
CA PRO A 94 24.66 -12.75 -6.89
C PRO A 94 23.53 -12.57 -7.91
N SER A 95 23.44 -13.43 -8.92
CA SER A 95 22.39 -13.38 -9.94
C SER A 95 21.00 -13.61 -9.36
N GLN A 96 20.83 -14.64 -8.50
CA GLN A 96 19.57 -14.90 -7.82
C GLN A 96 19.14 -13.71 -6.95
N ARG A 97 20.06 -13.16 -6.14
CA ARG A 97 19.77 -11.95 -5.35
C ARG A 97 19.38 -10.76 -6.23
N TYR A 98 20.06 -10.59 -7.37
CA TYR A 98 19.81 -9.52 -8.31
C TYR A 98 18.39 -9.61 -8.90
N GLN A 99 17.95 -10.80 -9.31
CA GLN A 99 16.60 -11.00 -9.85
C GLN A 99 15.50 -10.57 -8.87
N PHE A 100 15.59 -11.02 -7.61
CA PHE A 100 14.64 -10.61 -6.57
C PHE A 100 14.71 -9.10 -6.26
N THR A 101 15.92 -8.54 -6.23
CA THR A 101 16.12 -7.11 -5.96
C THR A 101 15.56 -6.26 -7.10
N ASN A 102 15.79 -6.65 -8.35
CA ASN A 102 15.29 -5.96 -9.53
C ASN A 102 13.76 -5.98 -9.56
N LEU A 103 13.12 -7.12 -9.30
CA LEU A 103 11.67 -7.23 -9.21
C LEU A 103 11.09 -6.31 -8.12
N ALA A 104 11.71 -6.31 -6.93
CA ALA A 104 11.31 -5.44 -5.83
C ALA A 104 11.43 -3.94 -6.21
N ASN A 105 12.55 -3.55 -6.81
CA ASN A 105 12.80 -2.18 -7.25
C ASN A 105 11.82 -1.73 -8.32
N ASN A 106 11.52 -2.59 -9.30
CA ASN A 106 10.53 -2.30 -10.35
C ASN A 106 9.14 -2.07 -9.75
N ALA A 107 8.72 -2.91 -8.80
CA ALA A 107 7.44 -2.74 -8.11
C ALA A 107 7.40 -1.47 -7.24
N ASN A 108 8.51 -1.14 -6.56
CA ASN A 108 8.63 0.09 -5.79
C ASN A 108 8.56 1.33 -6.70
N ASN A 109 9.25 1.33 -7.84
CA ASN A 109 9.25 2.42 -8.81
C ASN A 109 7.83 2.68 -9.35
N ILE A 110 7.09 1.61 -9.71
CA ILE A 110 5.68 1.71 -10.11
C ILE A 110 4.84 2.40 -9.02
N ASN A 111 5.02 2.01 -7.77
CA ASN A 111 4.29 2.59 -6.65
C ASN A 111 4.69 4.04 -6.37
N GLN A 112 5.97 4.38 -6.50
CA GLN A 112 6.48 5.75 -6.34
C GLN A 112 5.98 6.68 -7.43
N ASN A 113 6.07 6.31 -8.71
CA ASN A 113 5.58 7.12 -9.83
C ASN A 113 4.09 7.42 -9.69
N ARG A 114 3.31 6.43 -9.24
CA ARG A 114 1.89 6.63 -8.97
C ARG A 114 1.64 7.55 -7.78
N ALA A 115 2.38 7.40 -6.69
CA ALA A 115 2.28 8.29 -5.53
C ALA A 115 2.64 9.73 -5.89
N SER A 116 3.70 9.93 -6.67
CA SER A 116 4.06 11.23 -7.23
C SER A 116 2.92 11.79 -8.07
N ARG A 117 2.36 11.02 -9.00
CA ARG A 117 1.23 11.47 -9.84
C ARG A 117 0.01 11.88 -9.02
N VAL A 118 -0.32 11.17 -7.94
CA VAL A 118 -1.43 11.55 -7.04
C VAL A 118 -1.10 12.80 -6.24
N ARG A 119 0.16 12.97 -5.81
CA ARG A 119 0.62 14.16 -5.08
C ARG A 119 0.60 15.43 -5.96
N TRP A 120 0.80 15.28 -7.26
CA TRP A 120 0.77 16.37 -8.25
C TRP A 120 -0.63 16.64 -8.84
N ILE A 121 -1.71 16.08 -8.28
CA ILE A 121 -3.05 16.54 -8.65
C ILE A 121 -3.23 17.94 -8.07
N ASP A 122 -2.88 18.95 -8.88
CA ASP A 122 -3.12 20.34 -8.59
C ASP A 122 -4.63 20.62 -8.73
N ASN A 123 -5.33 20.55 -7.59
CA ASN A 123 -6.74 20.93 -7.49
C ASN A 123 -6.89 22.40 -7.05
N THR A 124 -5.84 23.22 -7.14
CA THR A 124 -5.88 24.61 -6.67
C THR A 124 -6.95 25.41 -7.40
N SER A 125 -7.09 25.24 -8.72
CA SER A 125 -8.15 25.89 -9.51
C SER A 125 -9.55 25.44 -9.09
N THR A 126 -9.77 24.14 -8.87
CA THR A 126 -11.04 23.59 -8.38
C THR A 126 -11.39 24.14 -6.99
N LEU A 127 -10.41 24.20 -6.07
CA LEU A 127 -10.61 24.76 -4.73
C LEU A 127 -10.89 26.26 -4.77
N VAL A 128 -10.19 27.02 -5.62
CA VAL A 128 -10.45 28.45 -5.85
C VAL A 128 -11.89 28.66 -6.35
N ASN A 129 -12.34 27.85 -7.32
CA ASN A 129 -13.70 27.93 -7.84
C ASN A 129 -14.74 27.60 -6.76
N ILE A 130 -14.50 26.61 -5.89
CA ILE A 130 -15.40 26.31 -4.76
C ILE A 130 -15.46 27.47 -3.76
N ILE A 131 -14.32 28.10 -3.44
CA ILE A 131 -14.27 29.23 -2.52
C ILE A 131 -15.06 30.43 -3.09
N GLN A 132 -15.03 30.64 -4.40
CA GLN A 132 -15.77 31.72 -5.05
C GLN A 132 -17.29 31.56 -4.98
N ILE A 133 -17.82 30.34 -4.85
CA ILE A 133 -19.26 30.09 -4.69
C ILE A 133 -19.80 30.68 -3.37
N ASN A 134 -18.97 30.74 -2.32
CA ASN A 134 -19.38 31.31 -1.03
C ASN A 134 -19.35 32.85 -1.01
N ASN A 135 -18.86 33.50 -2.06
CA ASN A 135 -18.88 34.94 -2.17
C ASN A 135 -20.11 35.39 -2.97
N THR A 136 -20.77 36.44 -2.49
CA THR A 136 -21.83 37.11 -3.24
C THR A 136 -21.28 37.58 -4.58
N GLN A 137 -21.87 37.07 -5.66
CA GLN A 137 -21.60 37.49 -7.03
C GLN A 137 -22.08 38.93 -7.23
N ILE A 138 -21.28 39.75 -7.90
CA ILE A 138 -21.68 41.09 -8.31
C ILE A 138 -22.65 40.91 -9.50
N THR A 139 -23.86 41.43 -9.37
CA THR A 139 -24.90 41.30 -10.41
C THR A 139 -25.41 42.67 -10.84
N ASN A 140 -25.96 42.76 -12.06
CA ASN A 140 -26.39 44.04 -12.62
C ASN A 140 -27.87 44.33 -12.37
N ASN A 141 -28.62 43.33 -11.92
CA ASN A 141 -30.05 43.44 -11.63
C ASN A 141 -30.46 42.48 -10.50
N SER A 142 -31.68 42.68 -10.01
CA SER A 142 -32.26 41.91 -8.91
C SER A 142 -32.50 40.44 -9.26
N PHE A 143 -32.92 40.15 -10.49
CA PHE A 143 -33.14 38.77 -10.96
C PHE A 143 -31.84 37.95 -10.94
N GLU A 144 -30.74 38.50 -11.46
CA GLU A 144 -29.42 37.87 -11.40
C GLU A 144 -28.94 37.71 -9.95
N ASN A 145 -29.20 38.70 -9.09
CA ASN A 145 -28.83 38.63 -7.68
C ASN A 145 -29.52 37.44 -6.98
N ASP A 146 -30.83 37.31 -7.16
CA ASP A 146 -31.62 36.22 -6.58
C ASP A 146 -31.18 34.85 -7.10
N PHE A 147 -30.85 34.77 -8.39
CA PHE A 147 -30.39 33.53 -9.03
C PHE A 147 -29.00 33.09 -8.54
N PHE A 148 -28.03 34.01 -8.44
CA PHE A 148 -26.63 33.68 -8.10
C PHE A 148 -26.33 33.71 -6.60
N ASN A 149 -27.00 34.57 -5.83
CA ASN A 149 -26.72 34.78 -4.40
C ASN A 149 -27.82 34.23 -3.48
N GLY A 150 -28.93 33.76 -4.07
CA GLY A 150 -30.09 33.26 -3.35
C GLY A 150 -30.99 34.38 -2.81
N THR A 151 -32.26 34.06 -2.62
CA THR A 151 -33.26 34.93 -2.00
C THR A 151 -33.45 34.54 -0.54
N ARG A 152 -33.58 35.52 0.37
CA ARG A 152 -33.97 35.27 1.76
C ARG A 152 -35.47 35.11 1.86
N PHE A 153 -35.92 34.00 2.46
CA PHE A 153 -37.34 33.68 2.64
C PHE A 153 -37.89 34.04 4.03
N ASP A 154 -37.08 34.59 4.94
CA ASP A 154 -37.43 34.76 6.35
C ASP A 154 -38.06 36.11 6.71
N ASP A 155 -38.23 37.03 5.76
CA ASP A 155 -38.72 38.39 6.03
C ASP A 155 -40.20 38.55 5.63
N ASN A 156 -41.12 37.75 6.20
CA ASN A 156 -42.50 38.17 6.55
C ASN A 156 -43.43 37.01 6.93
N ASN A 157 -44.08 37.13 8.10
CA ASN A 157 -45.17 36.26 8.56
C ASN A 157 -46.53 36.62 7.94
N THR A 158 -46.57 37.15 6.71
CA THR A 158 -47.82 37.51 6.01
C THR A 158 -48.18 36.46 4.97
N PHE A 159 -49.48 36.18 4.86
CA PHE A 159 -50.11 35.15 4.02
C PHE A 159 -49.76 35.20 2.50
N GLU A 160 -49.03 36.22 2.05
CA GLU A 160 -48.65 36.41 0.65
C GLU A 160 -47.50 35.50 0.19
N SER A 161 -46.81 34.80 1.09
CA SER A 161 -45.77 33.80 0.75
C SER A 161 -46.30 32.46 0.23
N LEU A 162 -47.63 32.25 0.19
CA LEU A 162 -48.28 31.02 -0.27
C LEU A 162 -48.64 31.02 -1.77
N ILE A 163 -48.45 32.13 -2.48
CA ILE A 163 -48.73 32.19 -3.91
C ILE A 163 -47.43 31.86 -4.66
N LEU A 164 -47.21 30.57 -4.90
CA LEU A 164 -46.16 30.08 -5.79
C LEU A 164 -46.37 30.67 -7.20
N PRO A 165 -45.29 30.92 -7.97
CA PRO A 165 -45.44 31.26 -9.37
C PRO A 165 -46.01 30.05 -10.11
N ALA A 166 -47.19 30.21 -10.68
CA ALA A 166 -47.64 29.34 -11.76
C ALA A 166 -46.70 29.60 -12.94
N GLY A 167 -45.84 28.64 -13.24
CA GLY A 167 -44.87 28.73 -14.32
C GLY A 167 -45.54 29.05 -15.66
N PHE A 168 -44.90 29.93 -16.43
CA PHE A 168 -45.06 30.07 -17.87
C PHE A 168 -43.75 29.64 -18.55
#